data_AF-A0A265Q744-F1
#
_entry.id   AF-A0A265Q744-F1
#
_cell.length_a   1.000
_cell.length_b   1.000
_cell.length_c   1.000
_cell.angle_alpha   90.00
_cell.angle_beta   90.00
_cell.angle_gamma   90.00
#
_symmetry.space_group_name_H-M   'P 1'
#
loop_
_entity.id
_entity.type
_entity.pdbx_description
1 polymer ?
#
loop_
_entity_poly.entity_id
_entity_poly.type
_entity_poly.pdbx_seq_one_letter_code
_entity_poly.pdbx_strand_id
1 'polypeptide(L)'
;MLLNIIPTISLADGPITYDIVIKGGTIYNPSTDHELKDYNIGIIGSKVEKITKEELKGEKVIDADGLVISPGFVDLISYDPNSVGIELKVLDGVTSNLAMHGGTEDAVSWYRAWEKNGVLANFGASSFVTRHRWPIVGYGVDTEVTKEEDIQKLVDVVRKNVEAGALGISFSFEYVPGVKNEVIPLLNLAKEYNLPTFYHLRHSDEEKGLDGIQEVIDYGKETGAIIHIMHINSTGGTFVMDKALDMVKKAKEEGLDITTCFYPYDYWATYIDSARFRPGWQDRFKITYEDLQIGGTDIRITKDTFDRYRQQHLLVAAHGSMPESELIMLLKDPDTMIGSDTIIEPSYNNHPRGAGTYSRIFGKYVREEKVLSIMDAIKKVSYLPAKRMESSAPSMKYKGRIEVGGDADITIFNPDTIIDKSTVKDSGAPSVGIEYVLVNGVIVKNKDGIVKGVKPGKPVKSYFVDKTPDNEPIDFKIKVDDKEEVSMEKIYKIDDKIYLPIRETFETLNIPVENSIDGSINIGNILNLEIGSRKANLREKELQLIGEPIIYKENTYISLEDLNILLNEDYEINQSENLLDLKLIATKDDAREAFQHSDDEKPTESKNNKTIFIVYGVSALIIVLVLLGLKRKK
;
A
#
# COMPACT_ATOMS: atom_id res chain seq x y z
N MET A 1 -3.64 -49.94 -40.57
CA MET A 1 -3.45 -49.50 -39.18
C MET A 1 -2.16 -48.66 -39.19
N LEU A 2 -2.30 -47.35 -39.43
CA LEU A 2 -1.18 -46.41 -39.50
C LEU A 2 -1.03 -45.78 -38.11
N LEU A 3 0.09 -46.04 -37.44
CA LEU A 3 0.49 -45.33 -36.23
C LEU A 3 0.96 -43.92 -36.63
N ASN A 4 0.18 -42.90 -36.25
CA ASN A 4 0.65 -41.51 -36.25
C ASN A 4 1.51 -41.30 -35.01
N ILE A 5 2.83 -41.22 -35.21
CA ILE A 5 3.77 -40.71 -34.21
C ILE A 5 3.65 -39.19 -34.27
N ILE A 6 3.07 -38.60 -33.23
CA ILE A 6 3.08 -37.14 -33.01
C ILE A 6 4.47 -36.81 -32.45
N PRO A 7 5.27 -35.93 -33.08
CA PRO A 7 6.52 -35.48 -32.49
C PRO A 7 6.22 -34.61 -31.28
N THR A 8 6.75 -34.98 -30.12
CA THR A 8 6.88 -34.10 -28.97
C THR A 8 7.82 -32.96 -29.33
N ILE A 9 7.27 -31.75 -29.45
CA ILE A 9 8.06 -30.53 -29.51
C ILE A 9 8.58 -30.31 -28.09
N SER A 10 9.85 -30.68 -27.86
CA SER A 10 10.62 -30.10 -26.77
C SER A 10 10.80 -28.62 -27.11
N LEU A 11 10.15 -27.74 -26.35
CA LEU A 11 10.55 -26.34 -26.28
C LEU A 11 12.00 -26.33 -25.78
N ALA A 12 12.92 -25.96 -26.65
CA ALA A 12 14.29 -25.72 -26.27
C ALA A 12 14.33 -24.42 -25.46
N ASP A 13 14.71 -24.50 -24.18
CA ASP A 13 15.05 -23.36 -23.34
C ASP A 13 16.33 -22.69 -23.90
N GLY A 14 16.16 -21.83 -24.89
CA GLY A 14 17.18 -20.83 -25.20
C GLY A 14 17.34 -19.87 -24.01
N PRO A 15 18.53 -19.31 -23.77
CA PRO A 15 18.72 -18.38 -22.67
C PRO A 15 17.79 -17.17 -22.85
N ILE A 16 16.84 -17.00 -21.93
CA ILE A 16 15.97 -15.82 -21.87
C ILE A 16 16.87 -14.58 -21.74
N THR A 17 16.69 -13.62 -22.63
CA THR A 17 17.33 -12.31 -22.51
C THR A 17 16.29 -11.33 -21.98
N TYR A 18 16.55 -10.76 -20.80
CA TYR A 18 15.67 -9.78 -20.15
C TYR A 18 15.83 -8.40 -20.80
N ASP A 19 14.79 -7.56 -20.79
CA ASP A 19 14.89 -6.18 -21.28
C ASP A 19 15.78 -5.35 -20.35
N ILE A 20 15.61 -5.55 -19.03
CA ILE A 20 16.41 -4.94 -17.98
C ILE A 20 16.77 -5.99 -16.93
N VAL A 21 18.04 -6.00 -16.54
CA VAL A 21 18.51 -6.67 -15.33
C VAL A 21 18.94 -5.62 -14.31
N ILE A 22 18.40 -5.69 -13.10
CA ILE A 22 18.91 -4.94 -11.95
C ILE A 22 19.74 -5.92 -11.14
N LYS A 23 21.01 -5.58 -10.89
CA LYS A 23 21.94 -6.44 -10.15
C LYS A 23 22.62 -5.67 -9.02
N GLY A 24 22.99 -6.41 -7.97
CA GLY A 24 23.55 -5.81 -6.76
C GLY A 24 22.50 -5.06 -5.94
N GLY A 25 22.95 -4.40 -4.88
CA GLY A 25 22.08 -3.65 -3.97
C GLY A 25 21.30 -4.55 -3.02
N THR A 26 20.32 -3.96 -2.33
CA THR A 26 19.41 -4.67 -1.42
C THR A 26 17.97 -4.43 -1.85
N ILE A 27 17.25 -5.51 -2.16
CA ILE A 27 15.83 -5.46 -2.53
C ILE A 27 14.99 -5.49 -1.25
N TYR A 28 14.15 -4.49 -1.07
CA TYR A 28 13.18 -4.44 0.02
C TYR A 28 11.80 -4.79 -0.50
N ASN A 29 11.25 -5.93 -0.05
CA ASN A 29 9.91 -6.35 -0.44
C ASN A 29 8.90 -6.18 0.71
N PRO A 30 8.12 -5.09 0.73
CA PRO A 30 7.27 -4.72 1.87
C PRO A 30 6.04 -5.61 2.09
N SER A 31 5.63 -6.41 1.10
CA SER A 31 4.49 -7.34 1.24
C SER A 31 4.83 -8.59 2.06
N THR A 32 6.11 -8.92 2.15
CA THR A 32 6.59 -10.17 2.78
C THR A 32 7.70 -9.92 3.82
N ASP A 33 8.07 -8.66 4.07
CA ASP A 33 9.11 -8.25 5.02
C ASP A 33 10.52 -8.80 4.72
N HIS A 34 10.81 -9.11 3.46
CA HIS A 34 12.14 -9.57 3.03
C HIS A 34 13.08 -8.43 2.64
N GLU A 35 14.35 -8.55 3.04
CA GLU A 35 15.51 -7.77 2.64
C GLU A 35 16.49 -8.68 1.87
N LEU A 36 16.31 -8.77 0.56
CA LEU A 36 17.06 -9.70 -0.28
C LEU A 36 18.38 -9.07 -0.77
N LYS A 37 19.50 -9.57 -0.26
CA LYS A 37 20.87 -9.17 -0.63
C LYS A 37 21.49 -10.15 -1.62
N ASP A 38 22.25 -9.62 -2.58
CA ASP A 38 22.88 -10.39 -3.66
C ASP A 38 21.87 -11.06 -4.63
N TYR A 39 20.66 -10.52 -4.69
CA TYR A 39 19.64 -10.93 -5.65
C TYR A 39 19.62 -10.00 -6.87
N ASN A 40 19.24 -10.57 -8.00
CA ASN A 40 19.06 -9.90 -9.27
C ASN A 40 17.57 -9.89 -9.64
N ILE A 41 17.12 -8.82 -10.30
CA ILE A 41 15.76 -8.70 -10.85
C ILE A 41 15.84 -8.72 -12.38
N GLY A 42 15.12 -9.64 -13.00
CA GLY A 42 14.92 -9.69 -14.45
C GLY A 42 13.56 -9.12 -14.84
N ILE A 43 13.52 -8.16 -15.76
CA ILE A 43 12.30 -7.49 -16.24
C ILE A 43 12.10 -7.79 -17.73
N ILE A 44 10.87 -8.12 -18.11
CA ILE A 44 10.42 -8.22 -19.51
C ILE A 44 9.15 -7.38 -19.67
N GLY A 45 9.12 -6.52 -20.68
CA GLY A 45 8.06 -5.56 -20.90
C GLY A 45 7.83 -4.69 -19.67
N SER A 46 6.63 -4.80 -19.09
CA SER A 46 6.25 -4.05 -17.90
C SER A 46 6.31 -4.84 -16.60
N LYS A 47 6.83 -6.07 -16.62
CA LYS A 47 6.70 -7.03 -15.52
C LYS A 47 8.04 -7.47 -14.96
N VAL A 48 8.08 -7.68 -13.65
CA VAL A 48 9.15 -8.40 -12.99
C VAL A 48 8.94 -9.89 -13.27
N GLU A 49 9.86 -10.49 -14.02
CA GLU A 49 9.75 -11.90 -14.42
C GLU A 49 10.58 -12.82 -13.52
N LYS A 50 11.65 -12.29 -12.92
CA LYS A 50 12.57 -13.12 -12.14
C LYS A 50 13.18 -12.34 -10.98
N ILE A 51 13.33 -13.02 -9.84
CA ILE A 51 14.09 -12.57 -8.67
C ILE A 51 14.95 -13.76 -8.26
N THR A 52 16.28 -13.66 -8.35
CA THR A 52 17.19 -14.81 -8.14
C THR A 52 18.60 -14.40 -7.74
N LYS A 53 19.33 -15.27 -7.04
CA LYS A 53 20.77 -15.12 -6.79
C LYS A 53 21.64 -15.46 -8.00
N GLU A 54 21.08 -16.15 -8.99
CA GLU A 54 21.80 -16.52 -10.20
C GLU A 54 22.06 -15.30 -11.10
N GLU A 55 23.13 -15.36 -11.90
CA GLU A 55 23.46 -14.29 -12.85
C GLU A 55 22.43 -14.24 -13.99
N LEU A 56 21.88 -13.05 -14.23
CA LEU A 56 20.95 -12.80 -15.32
C LEU A 56 21.60 -12.00 -16.45
N LYS A 57 21.14 -12.23 -17.68
CA LYS A 57 21.55 -11.47 -18.87
C LYS A 57 20.39 -10.63 -19.39
N GLY A 58 20.63 -9.34 -19.61
CA GLY A 58 19.63 -8.46 -20.23
C GLY A 58 20.23 -7.44 -21.18
N GLU A 59 19.37 -6.85 -22.01
CA GLU A 59 19.75 -5.81 -22.97
C GLU A 59 20.31 -4.57 -22.28
N LYS A 60 19.74 -4.24 -21.11
CA LYS A 60 20.21 -3.18 -20.21
C LYS A 60 20.51 -3.76 -18.85
N VAL A 61 21.58 -3.26 -18.23
CA VAL A 61 21.99 -3.66 -16.89
C VAL A 61 22.07 -2.42 -16.02
N ILE A 62 21.33 -2.43 -14.90
CA ILE A 62 21.44 -1.45 -13.82
C ILE A 62 22.32 -2.07 -12.73
N ASP A 63 23.46 -1.44 -12.48
CA ASP A 63 24.31 -1.75 -11.34
C ASP A 63 23.83 -0.94 -10.13
N ALA A 64 23.26 -1.65 -9.17
CA ALA A 64 22.67 -1.11 -7.96
C ALA A 64 23.52 -1.41 -6.71
N ASP A 65 24.81 -1.74 -6.86
CA ASP A 65 25.69 -1.98 -5.72
C ASP A 65 25.65 -0.84 -4.68
N GLY A 66 25.50 -1.21 -3.40
CA GLY A 66 25.32 -0.28 -2.30
C GLY A 66 24.00 0.53 -2.29
N LEU A 67 23.08 0.30 -3.24
CA LEU A 67 21.80 1.01 -3.33
C LEU A 67 20.65 0.20 -2.73
N VAL A 68 19.60 0.93 -2.35
CA VAL A 68 18.29 0.37 -1.99
C VAL A 68 17.46 0.22 -3.25
N ILE A 69 16.86 -0.95 -3.44
CA ILE A 69 15.88 -1.24 -4.51
C ILE A 69 14.52 -1.42 -3.83
N SER A 70 13.60 -0.50 -4.05
CA SER A 70 12.24 -0.53 -3.51
C SER A 70 11.20 -0.60 -4.62
N PRO A 71 9.96 -1.03 -4.33
CA PRO A 71 8.84 -0.71 -5.20
C PRO A 71 8.77 0.81 -5.38
N GLY A 72 8.23 1.23 -6.51
CA GLY A 72 8.00 2.65 -6.78
C GLY A 72 7.05 3.28 -5.76
N PHE A 73 7.22 4.58 -5.50
CA PHE A 73 6.38 5.27 -4.51
C PHE A 73 5.02 5.61 -5.12
N VAL A 74 3.98 5.50 -4.30
CA VAL A 74 2.57 5.71 -4.66
C VAL A 74 2.05 6.90 -3.87
N ASP A 75 1.74 7.98 -4.57
CA ASP A 75 1.17 9.20 -3.99
C ASP A 75 -0.35 9.22 -4.16
N LEU A 76 -1.09 8.93 -3.09
CA LEU A 76 -2.56 8.95 -3.13
C LEU A 76 -3.11 10.37 -3.19
N ILE A 77 -2.44 11.32 -2.51
CA ILE A 77 -2.99 12.65 -2.24
C ILE A 77 -2.18 13.66 -3.06
N SER A 78 -2.10 13.45 -4.37
CA SER A 78 -1.51 14.40 -5.30
C SER A 78 -2.61 15.15 -6.06
N TYR A 79 -2.25 15.81 -7.15
CA TYR A 79 -3.14 16.51 -8.07
C TYR A 79 -2.83 16.13 -9.52
N ASP A 80 -3.57 16.73 -10.45
CA ASP A 80 -3.42 16.54 -11.88
C ASP A 80 -1.95 16.70 -12.32
N PRO A 81 -1.43 15.78 -13.17
CA PRO A 81 -0.10 15.96 -13.76
C PRO A 81 0.03 17.31 -14.45
N ASN A 82 1.20 17.92 -14.42
CA ASN A 82 1.48 19.15 -15.16
C ASN A 82 2.92 19.14 -15.70
N SER A 83 3.31 20.17 -16.46
CA SER A 83 4.60 20.20 -17.16
C SER A 83 5.84 20.33 -16.27
N VAL A 84 5.67 20.58 -14.97
CA VAL A 84 6.77 20.78 -14.02
C VAL A 84 6.71 19.73 -12.92
N GLY A 85 5.57 19.62 -12.25
CA GLY A 85 5.46 18.84 -11.03
C GLY A 85 5.58 17.34 -11.24
N ILE A 86 5.17 16.79 -12.40
CA ILE A 86 5.29 15.34 -12.62
C ILE A 86 6.75 14.89 -12.74
N GLU A 87 7.63 15.73 -13.28
CA GLU A 87 9.07 15.45 -13.30
C GLU A 87 9.64 15.48 -11.89
N LEU A 88 9.24 16.46 -11.06
CA LEU A 88 9.68 16.55 -9.67
C LEU A 88 9.17 15.38 -8.82
N LYS A 89 7.96 14.87 -9.08
CA LYS A 89 7.44 13.64 -8.47
C LYS A 89 8.33 12.44 -8.78
N VAL A 90 8.70 12.26 -10.05
CA VAL A 90 9.60 11.17 -10.46
C VAL A 90 11.00 11.36 -9.88
N LEU A 91 11.52 12.58 -9.82
CA LEU A 91 12.80 12.88 -9.16
C LEU A 91 12.78 12.61 -7.65
N ASP A 92 11.60 12.57 -7.04
CA ASP A 92 11.38 12.17 -5.66
C ASP A 92 10.99 10.69 -5.50
N GLY A 93 11.07 9.88 -6.58
CA GLY A 93 10.84 8.43 -6.55
C GLY A 93 9.40 7.96 -6.79
N VAL A 94 8.48 8.85 -7.14
CA VAL A 94 7.07 8.52 -7.40
C VAL A 94 6.89 7.85 -8.76
N THR A 95 6.24 6.69 -8.77
CA THR A 95 5.85 5.95 -9.99
C THR A 95 4.34 5.98 -10.23
N SER A 96 3.54 6.29 -9.21
CA SER A 96 2.08 6.44 -9.32
C SER A 96 1.60 7.71 -8.63
N ASN A 97 1.02 8.64 -9.40
CA ASN A 97 0.52 9.93 -8.97
C ASN A 97 -1.02 9.93 -9.06
N LEU A 98 -1.70 9.75 -7.93
CA LEU A 98 -3.16 9.71 -7.87
C LEU A 98 -3.70 11.01 -7.27
N ALA A 99 -4.72 11.56 -7.92
CA ALA A 99 -5.44 12.76 -7.48
C ALA A 99 -6.65 12.37 -6.62
N MET A 100 -6.42 11.76 -5.45
CA MET A 100 -7.51 11.38 -4.55
C MET A 100 -8.02 12.57 -3.73
N HIS A 101 -7.22 13.65 -3.62
CA HIS A 101 -7.64 14.95 -3.11
C HIS A 101 -7.92 15.91 -4.28
N GLY A 102 -9.17 16.34 -4.45
CA GLY A 102 -9.55 17.29 -5.51
C GLY A 102 -9.95 16.70 -6.86
N GLY A 103 -9.54 15.46 -7.18
CA GLY A 103 -10.11 14.58 -8.23
C GLY A 103 -10.58 15.22 -9.55
N THR A 104 -11.61 14.62 -10.15
CA THR A 104 -12.23 15.04 -11.41
C THR A 104 -13.75 14.91 -11.35
N GLU A 105 -14.45 15.72 -12.13
CA GLU A 105 -15.90 15.65 -12.38
C GLU A 105 -16.27 14.92 -13.68
N ASP A 106 -15.28 14.61 -14.53
CA ASP A 106 -15.45 13.88 -15.79
C ASP A 106 -14.24 12.99 -16.07
N ALA A 107 -14.29 11.76 -15.53
CA ALA A 107 -13.24 10.76 -15.66
C ALA A 107 -12.98 10.37 -17.12
N VAL A 108 -14.01 10.32 -17.97
CA VAL A 108 -13.85 9.96 -19.40
C VAL A 108 -12.94 10.96 -20.09
N SER A 109 -13.27 12.25 -19.97
CA SER A 109 -12.47 13.31 -20.60
C SER A 109 -11.10 13.43 -19.93
N TRP A 110 -11.03 13.28 -18.61
CA TRP A 110 -9.80 13.38 -17.83
C TRP A 110 -8.79 12.29 -18.20
N TYR A 111 -9.17 11.00 -18.19
CA TYR A 111 -8.27 9.91 -18.58
C TYR A 111 -7.83 10.05 -20.03
N ARG A 112 -8.76 10.35 -20.94
CA ARG A 112 -8.45 10.52 -22.37
C ARG A 112 -7.42 11.64 -22.59
N ALA A 113 -7.51 12.73 -21.85
CA ALA A 113 -6.57 13.84 -21.96
C ALA A 113 -5.15 13.40 -21.56
N TRP A 114 -5.00 12.73 -20.42
CA TRP A 114 -3.69 12.28 -19.93
C TRP A 114 -3.11 11.10 -20.72
N GLU A 115 -3.94 10.15 -21.17
CA GLU A 115 -3.52 9.09 -22.08
C GLU A 115 -2.98 9.67 -23.40
N LYS A 116 -3.68 10.67 -23.97
CA LYS A 116 -3.25 11.34 -25.21
C LYS A 116 -1.95 12.13 -25.03
N ASN A 117 -1.80 12.82 -23.90
CA ASN A 117 -0.61 13.62 -23.61
C ASN A 117 0.60 12.73 -23.27
N GLY A 118 0.34 11.56 -22.67
CA GLY A 118 1.32 10.67 -22.05
C GLY A 118 1.93 11.28 -20.79
N VAL A 119 2.12 10.46 -19.76
CA VAL A 119 2.59 10.88 -18.43
C VAL A 119 3.80 10.03 -18.04
N LEU A 120 4.73 10.58 -17.25
CA LEU A 120 5.90 9.85 -16.77
C LEU A 120 5.52 8.75 -15.76
N ALA A 121 4.63 9.08 -14.83
CA ALA A 121 4.11 8.18 -13.79
C ALA A 121 2.70 7.68 -14.13
N ASN A 122 2.29 6.57 -13.51
CA ASN A 122 0.90 6.13 -13.53
C ASN A 122 0.00 7.20 -12.91
N PHE A 123 -1.26 7.28 -13.35
CA PHE A 123 -2.15 8.37 -12.96
C PHE A 123 -3.61 7.92 -12.79
N GLY A 124 -4.32 8.53 -11.85
CA GLY A 124 -5.73 8.28 -11.60
C GLY A 124 -6.34 9.38 -10.73
N ALA A 125 -7.66 9.42 -10.64
CA ALA A 125 -8.36 10.48 -9.90
C ALA A 125 -9.62 9.95 -9.21
N SER A 126 -9.98 10.58 -8.09
CA SER A 126 -11.27 10.39 -7.44
C SER A 126 -12.37 11.20 -8.13
N SER A 127 -13.62 10.87 -7.85
CA SER A 127 -14.79 11.68 -8.17
C SER A 127 -14.91 12.81 -7.15
N PHE A 128 -14.72 14.06 -7.59
CA PHE A 128 -14.63 15.18 -6.65
C PHE A 128 -15.96 15.87 -6.42
N VAL A 129 -16.51 15.68 -5.23
CA VAL A 129 -17.87 16.10 -4.89
C VAL A 129 -18.03 17.61 -4.99
N THR A 130 -17.03 18.41 -4.58
CA THR A 130 -17.08 19.87 -4.66
C THR A 130 -17.40 20.37 -6.07
N ARG A 131 -16.76 19.82 -7.10
CA ARG A 131 -16.99 20.25 -8.50
C ARG A 131 -18.34 19.79 -9.02
N HIS A 132 -18.79 18.59 -8.63
CA HIS A 132 -20.12 18.09 -8.97
C HIS A 132 -21.26 18.92 -8.38
N ARG A 133 -21.02 19.66 -7.29
CA ARG A 133 -22.02 20.55 -6.67
C ARG A 133 -22.21 21.87 -7.42
N TRP A 134 -21.19 22.37 -8.11
CA TRP A 134 -21.25 23.71 -8.74
C TRP A 134 -22.42 23.92 -9.71
N PRO A 135 -22.84 22.95 -10.53
CA PRO A 135 -24.04 23.08 -11.35
C PRO A 135 -25.36 23.23 -10.57
N ILE A 136 -25.38 22.88 -9.28
CA ILE A 136 -26.56 22.90 -8.41
C ILE A 136 -26.57 24.17 -7.54
N VAL A 137 -25.48 24.41 -6.80
CA VAL A 137 -25.41 25.47 -5.78
C VAL A 137 -24.52 26.65 -6.19
N GLY A 138 -23.97 26.63 -7.40
CA GLY A 138 -22.94 27.58 -7.83
C GLY A 138 -21.64 27.41 -7.05
N TYR A 139 -20.85 28.48 -6.95
CA TYR A 139 -19.57 28.49 -6.21
C TYR A 139 -19.72 28.73 -4.70
N GLY A 140 -20.93 28.60 -4.15
CA GLY A 140 -21.22 28.83 -2.73
C GLY A 140 -20.67 27.73 -1.83
N VAL A 141 -19.56 27.98 -1.14
CA VAL A 141 -18.91 26.97 -0.28
C VAL A 141 -19.71 26.63 0.98
N ASP A 142 -20.50 27.59 1.49
CA ASP A 142 -21.38 27.40 2.66
C ASP A 142 -22.80 26.95 2.27
N THR A 143 -23.12 26.92 0.98
CA THR A 143 -24.47 26.59 0.52
C THR A 143 -24.72 25.10 0.64
N GLU A 144 -25.75 24.70 1.39
CA GLU A 144 -26.19 23.32 1.53
C GLU A 144 -27.08 22.89 0.36
N VAL A 145 -26.97 21.62 -0.06
CA VAL A 145 -27.94 21.01 -0.97
C VAL A 145 -29.10 20.48 -0.12
N THR A 146 -30.29 21.07 -0.27
CA THR A 146 -31.45 20.75 0.59
C THR A 146 -32.61 20.08 -0.12
N LYS A 147 -32.62 20.09 -1.46
CA LYS A 147 -33.67 19.43 -2.25
C LYS A 147 -33.25 18.01 -2.59
N GLU A 148 -34.09 17.04 -2.25
CA GLU A 148 -33.88 15.62 -2.56
C GLU A 148 -33.60 15.37 -4.06
N GLU A 149 -34.30 16.07 -4.95
CA GLU A 149 -34.07 15.95 -6.40
C GLU A 149 -32.65 16.38 -6.80
N ASP A 150 -32.07 17.37 -6.13
CA ASP A 150 -30.72 17.85 -6.41
C ASP A 150 -29.66 16.92 -5.78
N ILE A 151 -29.94 16.35 -4.61
CA ILE A 151 -29.12 15.28 -4.03
C ILE A 151 -29.09 14.07 -4.96
N GLN A 152 -30.23 13.64 -5.50
CA GLN A 152 -30.29 12.52 -6.43
C GLN A 152 -29.52 12.81 -7.73
N LYS A 153 -29.63 14.03 -8.28
CA LYS A 153 -28.81 14.44 -9.43
C LYS A 153 -27.32 14.35 -9.12
N LEU A 154 -26.91 14.74 -7.92
CA LEU A 154 -25.52 14.65 -7.47
C LEU A 154 -25.04 13.19 -7.39
N VAL A 155 -25.86 12.29 -6.82
CA VAL A 155 -25.59 10.85 -6.80
C VAL A 155 -25.46 10.29 -8.22
N ASP A 156 -26.35 10.68 -9.15
CA ASP A 156 -26.34 10.19 -10.53
C ASP A 156 -25.10 10.63 -11.32
N VAL A 157 -24.63 11.88 -11.14
CA VAL A 157 -23.40 12.35 -11.80
C VAL A 157 -22.15 11.69 -11.21
N VAL A 158 -22.10 11.49 -9.90
CA VAL A 158 -20.99 10.79 -9.24
C VAL A 158 -20.96 9.32 -9.68
N ARG A 159 -22.11 8.66 -9.77
CA ARG A 159 -22.24 7.29 -10.29
C ARG A 159 -21.64 7.17 -11.69
N LYS A 160 -22.03 8.05 -12.62
CA LYS A 160 -21.49 8.06 -13.98
C LYS A 160 -19.98 8.26 -14.00
N ASN A 161 -19.45 9.11 -13.12
CA ASN A 161 -18.02 9.37 -13.02
C ASN A 161 -17.23 8.15 -12.50
N VAL A 162 -17.80 7.44 -11.51
CA VAL A 162 -17.29 6.16 -10.99
C VAL A 162 -17.28 5.08 -12.06
N GLU A 163 -18.39 4.89 -12.77
CA GLU A 163 -18.53 3.93 -13.87
C GLU A 163 -17.57 4.24 -15.02
N ALA A 164 -17.18 5.51 -15.16
CA ALA A 164 -16.19 5.99 -16.12
C ALA A 164 -14.72 5.84 -15.66
N GLY A 165 -14.46 5.27 -14.48
CA GLY A 165 -13.11 4.94 -14.03
C GLY A 165 -12.60 5.73 -12.83
N ALA A 166 -13.43 6.62 -12.23
CA ALA A 166 -13.00 7.33 -11.02
C ALA A 166 -12.76 6.35 -9.87
N LEU A 167 -11.65 6.55 -9.15
CA LEU A 167 -11.07 5.59 -8.20
C LEU A 167 -11.74 5.58 -6.82
N GLY A 168 -12.57 6.57 -6.53
CA GLY A 168 -13.20 6.76 -5.23
C GLY A 168 -14.00 8.05 -5.21
N ILE A 169 -14.47 8.46 -4.04
CA ILE A 169 -15.22 9.73 -3.87
C ILE A 169 -14.47 10.60 -2.87
N SER A 170 -14.23 11.87 -3.20
CA SER A 170 -13.46 12.78 -2.34
C SER A 170 -14.24 13.99 -1.87
N PHE A 171 -13.97 14.37 -0.62
CA PHE A 171 -14.64 15.45 0.10
C PHE A 171 -13.63 16.40 0.74
N SER A 172 -14.01 17.68 0.82
CA SER A 172 -13.20 18.74 1.42
C SER A 172 -14.03 19.58 2.38
N PHE A 173 -14.41 19.02 3.53
CA PHE A 173 -15.42 19.59 4.43
C PHE A 173 -15.02 20.96 5.01
N GLU A 174 -13.77 21.15 5.42
CA GLU A 174 -13.30 22.45 5.93
C GLU A 174 -13.38 23.56 4.85
N TYR A 175 -13.10 23.23 3.59
CA TYR A 175 -13.15 24.18 2.48
C TYR A 175 -14.55 24.39 1.91
N VAL A 176 -15.44 23.40 2.06
CA VAL A 176 -16.82 23.42 1.56
C VAL A 176 -17.80 23.03 2.68
N PRO A 177 -18.00 23.89 3.69
CA PRO A 177 -18.80 23.56 4.88
C PRO A 177 -20.26 23.19 4.58
N GLY A 178 -20.80 23.60 3.44
CA GLY A 178 -22.16 23.28 2.99
C GLY A 178 -22.36 21.82 2.59
N VAL A 179 -21.31 21.00 2.50
CA VAL A 179 -21.44 19.55 2.24
C VAL A 179 -21.95 18.86 3.51
N LYS A 180 -23.19 18.38 3.48
CA LYS A 180 -23.87 17.72 4.61
C LYS A 180 -24.86 16.65 4.17
N ASN A 181 -26.01 17.07 3.63
CA ASN A 181 -27.15 16.18 3.36
C ASN A 181 -26.85 15.16 2.25
N GLU A 182 -25.93 15.52 1.35
CA GLU A 182 -25.49 14.66 0.26
C GLU A 182 -24.50 13.57 0.67
N VAL A 183 -23.92 13.62 1.87
CA VAL A 183 -22.83 12.69 2.25
C VAL A 183 -23.32 11.26 2.33
N ILE A 184 -24.32 10.95 3.17
CA ILE A 184 -24.83 9.58 3.34
C ILE A 184 -25.31 8.95 2.01
N PRO A 185 -26.09 9.63 1.15
CA PRO A 185 -26.44 9.12 -0.18
C PRO A 185 -25.22 8.76 -1.05
N LEU A 186 -24.16 9.58 -1.04
CA LEU A 186 -22.93 9.30 -1.78
C LEU A 186 -22.10 8.17 -1.15
N LEU A 187 -22.18 7.96 0.16
CA LEU A 187 -21.51 6.84 0.82
C LEU A 187 -22.23 5.51 0.58
N ASN A 188 -23.57 5.53 0.49
CA ASN A 188 -24.33 4.36 0.05
C ASN A 188 -23.95 3.96 -1.39
N LEU A 189 -23.75 4.94 -2.28
CA LEU A 189 -23.19 4.73 -3.61
C LEU A 189 -21.77 4.14 -3.55
N ALA A 190 -20.88 4.69 -2.71
CA ALA A 190 -19.53 4.15 -2.53
C ALA A 190 -19.57 2.69 -2.07
N LYS A 191 -20.46 2.36 -1.12
CA LYS A 191 -20.65 1.00 -0.62
C LYS A 191 -21.15 0.05 -1.71
N GLU A 192 -22.12 0.47 -2.51
CA GLU A 192 -22.66 -0.30 -3.64
C GLU A 192 -21.54 -0.75 -4.60
N TYR A 193 -20.58 0.14 -4.84
CA TYR A 193 -19.45 -0.09 -5.76
C TYR A 193 -18.14 -0.49 -5.06
N ASN A 194 -18.16 -0.76 -3.75
CA ASN A 194 -16.98 -1.11 -2.95
C ASN A 194 -15.79 -0.13 -3.10
N LEU A 195 -16.10 1.17 -3.16
CA LEU A 195 -15.12 2.23 -3.38
C LEU A 195 -14.64 2.88 -2.08
N PRO A 196 -13.35 3.26 -2.00
CA PRO A 196 -12.84 4.12 -0.95
C PRO A 196 -13.36 5.55 -1.08
N THR A 197 -13.51 6.20 0.08
CA THR A 197 -13.87 7.61 0.19
C THR A 197 -12.80 8.38 0.95
N PHE A 198 -12.54 9.62 0.54
CA PHE A 198 -11.39 10.41 0.95
C PHE A 198 -11.82 11.74 1.56
N TYR A 199 -11.28 12.07 2.74
CA TYR A 199 -11.75 13.22 3.51
C TYR A 199 -10.63 14.15 3.95
N HIS A 200 -10.74 15.41 3.53
CA HIS A 200 -10.19 16.53 4.29
C HIS A 200 -11.29 16.91 5.29
N LEU A 201 -11.03 16.71 6.59
CA LEU A 201 -12.04 16.75 7.63
C LEU A 201 -12.59 18.16 7.84
N ARG A 202 -13.65 18.27 8.65
CA ARG A 202 -14.36 19.53 8.86
C ARG A 202 -13.61 20.52 9.76
N HIS A 203 -12.73 20.01 10.60
CA HIS A 203 -12.04 20.76 11.64
C HIS A 203 -10.55 20.46 11.65
N SER A 204 -9.76 21.48 12.01
CA SER A 204 -8.30 21.45 11.97
C SER A 204 -7.67 22.22 13.14
N ASP A 205 -8.43 22.31 14.23
CA ASP A 205 -8.08 23.00 15.49
C ASP A 205 -8.14 22.02 16.67
N GLU A 206 -7.48 22.38 17.78
CA GLU A 206 -7.39 21.53 18.99
C GLU A 206 -8.76 21.20 19.60
N GLU A 207 -9.71 22.14 19.55
CA GLU A 207 -10.99 22.01 20.26
C GLU A 207 -11.96 21.08 19.53
N LYS A 208 -11.99 21.14 18.19
CA LYS A 208 -12.97 20.42 17.35
C LYS A 208 -12.37 19.41 16.39
N GLY A 209 -11.04 19.29 16.33
CA GLY A 209 -10.38 18.35 15.42
C GLY A 209 -10.92 16.93 15.54
N LEU A 210 -11.08 16.44 16.77
CA LEU A 210 -11.62 15.10 17.03
C LEU A 210 -13.09 14.95 16.61
N ASP A 211 -13.90 16.01 16.63
CA ASP A 211 -15.29 15.97 16.14
C ASP A 211 -15.31 15.66 14.63
N GLY A 212 -14.34 16.18 13.87
CA GLY A 212 -14.20 15.87 12.44
C GLY A 212 -13.83 14.42 12.17
N ILE A 213 -13.02 13.80 13.06
CA ILE A 213 -12.70 12.36 12.99
C ILE A 213 -13.93 11.54 13.35
N GLN A 214 -14.65 11.93 14.42
CA GLN A 214 -15.87 11.26 14.84
C GLN A 214 -16.95 11.30 13.75
N GLU A 215 -17.11 12.43 13.06
CA GLU A 215 -18.05 12.59 11.94
C GLU A 215 -17.86 11.51 10.87
N VAL A 216 -16.63 11.27 10.41
CA VAL A 216 -16.37 10.26 9.38
C VAL A 216 -16.40 8.82 9.90
N ILE A 217 -16.11 8.60 11.19
CA ILE A 217 -16.33 7.30 11.84
C ILE A 217 -17.82 6.98 11.89
N ASP A 218 -18.66 7.95 12.28
CA ASP A 218 -20.11 7.75 12.35
C ASP A 218 -20.70 7.45 10.97
N TYR A 219 -20.24 8.16 9.94
CA TYR A 219 -20.56 7.85 8.55
C TYR A 219 -20.16 6.42 8.14
N GLY A 220 -18.94 5.99 8.49
CA GLY A 220 -18.47 4.63 8.23
C GLY A 220 -19.32 3.58 8.97
N LYS A 221 -19.74 3.84 10.21
CA LYS A 221 -20.61 2.95 11.00
C LYS A 221 -22.02 2.85 10.44
N GLU A 222 -22.58 3.96 9.97
CA GLU A 222 -23.93 4.01 9.41
C GLU A 222 -24.02 3.31 8.05
N THR A 223 -23.01 3.48 7.19
CA THR A 223 -23.08 3.08 5.78
C THR A 223 -22.24 1.84 5.45
N GLY A 224 -21.28 1.49 6.31
CA GLY A 224 -20.27 0.48 6.02
C GLY A 224 -19.32 0.87 4.88
N ALA A 225 -19.25 2.16 4.55
CA ALA A 225 -18.34 2.70 3.53
C ALA A 225 -16.88 2.64 3.99
N ILE A 226 -15.99 2.60 3.00
CA ILE A 226 -14.55 2.57 3.19
C ILE A 226 -14.04 4.00 3.38
N ILE A 227 -13.34 4.28 4.48
CA ILE A 227 -12.94 5.62 4.90
C ILE A 227 -11.41 5.81 4.80
N HIS A 228 -10.98 6.92 4.21
CA HIS A 228 -9.60 7.39 4.23
C HIS A 228 -9.51 8.85 4.66
N ILE A 229 -8.90 9.10 5.82
CA ILE A 229 -8.64 10.45 6.34
C ILE A 229 -7.36 10.97 5.69
N MET A 230 -7.48 12.02 4.88
CA MET A 230 -6.35 12.67 4.22
C MET A 230 -5.58 13.55 5.21
N HIS A 231 -4.26 13.53 5.12
CA HIS A 231 -3.33 14.44 5.82
C HIS A 231 -3.73 14.84 7.26
N ILE A 232 -3.92 13.85 8.13
CA ILE A 232 -4.46 13.99 9.50
C ILE A 232 -3.62 14.90 10.40
N ASN A 233 -2.33 15.08 10.09
CA ASN A 233 -1.48 16.06 10.76
C ASN A 233 -2.00 17.48 10.64
N SER A 234 -2.71 17.79 9.55
CA SER A 234 -3.21 19.13 9.25
C SER A 234 -4.73 19.24 9.26
N THR A 235 -5.44 18.15 9.57
CA THR A 235 -6.90 18.13 9.73
C THR A 235 -7.28 17.06 10.74
N GLY A 236 -8.14 17.39 11.69
CA GLY A 236 -8.57 16.52 12.77
C GLY A 236 -7.54 16.26 13.88
N GLY A 237 -6.31 15.86 13.54
CA GLY A 237 -5.32 15.40 14.52
C GLY A 237 -4.43 16.48 15.13
N THR A 238 -4.37 17.69 14.57
CA THR A 238 -3.46 18.75 15.02
C THR A 238 -3.64 19.09 16.50
N PHE A 239 -2.55 19.08 17.27
CA PHE A 239 -2.48 19.32 18.73
C PHE A 239 -3.06 18.21 19.63
N VAL A 240 -3.67 17.18 19.05
CA VAL A 240 -4.33 16.06 19.76
C VAL A 240 -4.05 14.72 19.06
N MET A 241 -2.87 14.58 18.46
CA MET A 241 -2.56 13.47 17.55
C MET A 241 -2.63 12.09 18.20
N ASP A 242 -2.26 12.00 19.47
CA ASP A 242 -2.33 10.77 20.27
C ASP A 242 -3.77 10.22 20.33
N LYS A 243 -4.74 11.10 20.61
CA LYS A 243 -6.17 10.76 20.65
C LYS A 243 -6.72 10.48 19.25
N ALA A 244 -6.30 11.24 18.25
CA ALA A 244 -6.72 11.04 16.87
C ALA A 244 -6.33 9.64 16.35
N LEU A 245 -5.09 9.22 16.59
CA LEU A 245 -4.63 7.88 16.24
C LEU A 245 -5.36 6.79 17.02
N ASP A 246 -5.61 6.98 18.32
CA ASP A 246 -6.39 6.05 19.15
C ASP A 246 -7.83 5.88 18.62
N MET A 247 -8.48 6.95 18.16
CA MET A 247 -9.81 6.89 17.54
C MET A 247 -9.80 6.08 16.24
N VAL A 248 -8.84 6.33 15.33
CA VAL A 248 -8.72 5.60 14.06
C VAL A 248 -8.45 4.12 14.32
N LYS A 249 -7.54 3.82 15.25
CA LYS A 249 -7.20 2.45 15.64
C LYS A 249 -8.42 1.71 16.22
N LYS A 250 -9.13 2.31 17.17
CA LYS A 250 -10.34 1.71 17.76
C LYS A 250 -11.43 1.46 16.73
N ALA A 251 -11.69 2.41 15.84
CA ALA A 251 -12.65 2.23 14.76
C ALA A 251 -12.27 1.04 13.85
N LYS A 252 -10.98 0.90 13.51
CA LYS A 252 -10.48 -0.25 12.76
C LYS A 252 -10.64 -1.57 13.53
N GLU A 253 -10.34 -1.60 14.82
CA GLU A 253 -10.55 -2.77 15.69
C GLU A 253 -12.03 -3.15 15.83
N GLU A 254 -12.94 -2.17 15.76
CA GLU A 254 -14.39 -2.36 15.72
C GLU A 254 -14.92 -2.83 14.34
N GLY A 255 -14.03 -3.03 13.36
CA GLY A 255 -14.35 -3.58 12.04
C GLY A 255 -14.63 -2.55 10.95
N LEU A 256 -14.40 -1.25 11.20
CA LEU A 256 -14.47 -0.23 10.16
C LEU A 256 -13.25 -0.33 9.23
N ASP A 257 -13.47 -0.30 7.92
CA ASP A 257 -12.39 -0.14 6.95
C ASP A 257 -11.97 1.34 6.89
N ILE A 258 -11.12 1.75 7.85
CA ILE A 258 -10.64 3.12 8.02
C ILE A 258 -9.11 3.18 8.00
N THR A 259 -8.59 4.19 7.31
CA THR A 259 -7.14 4.46 7.19
C THR A 259 -6.84 5.95 7.21
N THR A 260 -5.57 6.33 7.36
CA THR A 260 -5.15 7.73 7.25
C THR A 260 -3.77 7.91 6.63
N CYS A 261 -3.48 9.11 6.12
CA CYS A 261 -2.16 9.50 5.64
C CYS A 261 -1.73 10.88 6.18
N PHE A 262 -0.46 11.22 5.96
CA PHE A 262 0.14 12.52 6.27
C PHE A 262 1.32 12.85 5.35
N TYR A 263 1.77 14.11 5.38
CA TYR A 263 3.03 14.54 4.75
C TYR A 263 4.07 14.91 5.82
N PRO A 264 5.37 14.69 5.57
CA PRO A 264 6.46 14.81 6.55
C PRO A 264 6.93 16.25 6.81
N TYR A 265 5.98 17.15 7.06
CA TYR A 265 6.24 18.56 7.35
C TYR A 265 5.40 19.00 8.56
N ASP A 266 6.00 19.82 9.41
CA ASP A 266 5.44 20.42 10.62
C ASP A 266 4.71 21.76 10.35
N TYR A 267 4.45 22.04 9.08
CA TYR A 267 3.60 23.15 8.64
C TYR A 267 2.80 22.77 7.39
N TRP A 268 1.64 23.40 7.23
CA TRP A 268 0.77 23.23 6.07
C TRP A 268 0.85 24.46 5.16
N ALA A 269 0.32 24.35 3.94
CA ALA A 269 0.05 25.52 3.10
C ALA A 269 -1.32 25.43 2.45
N THR A 270 -1.94 26.59 2.24
CA THR A 270 -3.18 26.74 1.46
C THR A 270 -3.29 28.15 0.91
N TYR A 271 -4.27 28.41 0.07
CA TYR A 271 -4.52 29.74 -0.49
C TYR A 271 -4.99 30.70 0.62
N ILE A 272 -4.40 31.89 0.67
CA ILE A 272 -4.61 32.90 1.73
C ILE A 272 -6.05 33.44 1.78
N ASP A 273 -6.80 33.30 0.69
CA ASP A 273 -8.20 33.71 0.56
C ASP A 273 -9.20 32.62 0.97
N SER A 274 -8.74 31.41 1.27
CA SER A 274 -9.59 30.27 1.63
C SER A 274 -10.33 30.44 2.96
N ALA A 275 -11.29 29.52 3.20
CA ALA A 275 -12.08 29.46 4.43
C ALA A 275 -11.26 29.26 5.71
N ARG A 276 -10.05 28.69 5.60
CA ARG A 276 -9.13 28.52 6.75
C ARG A 276 -8.74 29.86 7.37
N PHE A 277 -8.62 30.91 6.57
CA PHE A 277 -8.25 32.25 7.03
C PHE A 277 -9.45 33.14 7.40
N ARG A 278 -10.62 32.55 7.68
CA ARG A 278 -11.77 33.29 8.28
C ARG A 278 -11.42 33.83 9.68
N PRO A 279 -12.18 34.81 10.22
CA PRO A 279 -11.94 35.35 11.56
C PRO A 279 -11.76 34.25 12.62
N GLY A 280 -10.77 34.43 13.51
CA GLY A 280 -10.38 33.43 14.53
C GLY A 280 -9.30 32.44 14.08
N TRP A 281 -8.77 32.54 12.85
CA TRP A 281 -7.73 31.62 12.35
C TRP A 281 -6.45 31.60 13.20
N GLN A 282 -6.03 32.74 13.76
CA GLN A 282 -4.82 32.82 14.59
C GLN A 282 -4.94 31.94 15.84
N ASP A 283 -6.09 31.97 16.50
CA ASP A 283 -6.34 31.17 17.70
C ASP A 283 -6.47 29.68 17.35
N ARG A 284 -7.23 29.36 16.28
CA ARG A 284 -7.42 27.99 15.80
C ARG A 284 -6.11 27.27 15.47
N PHE A 285 -5.20 27.97 14.81
CA PHE A 285 -3.95 27.40 14.31
C PHE A 285 -2.73 27.77 15.17
N LYS A 286 -2.92 28.55 16.24
CA LYS A 286 -1.88 29.01 17.16
C LYS A 286 -0.70 29.70 16.46
N ILE A 287 -1.01 30.51 15.45
CA ILE A 287 -0.04 31.24 14.63
C ILE A 287 -0.45 32.70 14.45
N THR A 288 0.49 33.52 13.98
CA THR A 288 0.32 34.94 13.69
C THR A 288 0.52 35.22 12.21
N TYR A 289 0.33 36.47 11.78
CA TYR A 289 0.60 36.88 10.40
C TYR A 289 2.04 36.55 9.98
N GLU A 290 3.01 36.81 10.85
CA GLU A 290 4.45 36.67 10.55
C GLU A 290 4.89 35.22 10.37
N ASP A 291 4.09 34.27 10.86
CA ASP A 291 4.30 32.84 10.66
C ASP A 291 3.92 32.39 9.25
N LEU A 292 3.19 33.21 8.48
CA LEU A 292 2.83 32.94 7.11
C LEU A 292 3.93 33.40 6.14
N GLN A 293 4.31 32.54 5.21
CA GLN A 293 5.26 32.82 4.14
C GLN A 293 4.64 32.55 2.77
N ILE A 294 4.78 33.48 1.83
CA ILE A 294 4.32 33.27 0.44
C ILE A 294 5.21 32.21 -0.22
N GLY A 295 4.59 31.14 -0.72
CA GLY A 295 5.30 30.07 -1.44
C GLY A 295 6.08 30.60 -2.66
N GLY A 296 7.27 30.06 -2.89
CA GLY A 296 8.19 30.52 -3.93
C GLY A 296 8.97 31.79 -3.58
N THR A 297 8.87 32.30 -2.35
CA THR A 297 9.52 33.56 -1.92
C THR A 297 10.01 33.49 -0.48
N ASP A 298 10.80 34.48 -0.04
CA ASP A 298 11.15 34.71 1.37
C ASP A 298 10.19 35.69 2.07
N ILE A 299 9.08 36.07 1.42
CA ILE A 299 8.19 37.12 1.91
C ILE A 299 7.30 36.57 3.03
N ARG A 300 7.43 37.16 4.23
CA ARG A 300 6.51 36.97 5.36
C ARG A 300 5.32 37.91 5.27
N ILE A 301 4.16 37.43 5.70
CA ILE A 301 2.94 38.24 5.75
C ILE A 301 2.93 39.05 7.04
N THR A 302 2.58 40.32 6.94
CA THR A 302 2.29 41.17 8.09
C THR A 302 0.79 41.47 8.15
N LYS A 303 0.30 41.91 9.31
CA LYS A 303 -1.09 42.37 9.48
C LYS A 303 -1.51 43.40 8.42
N ASP A 304 -0.63 44.35 8.11
CA ASP A 304 -0.91 45.43 7.16
C ASP A 304 -0.94 44.95 5.69
N THR A 305 -0.26 43.84 5.40
CA THR A 305 -0.19 43.28 4.04
C THR A 305 -1.18 42.15 3.78
N PHE A 306 -1.80 41.59 4.83
CA PHE A 306 -2.66 40.41 4.75
C PHE A 306 -3.81 40.59 3.77
N ASP A 307 -4.62 41.64 3.93
CA ASP A 307 -5.79 41.89 3.07
C ASP A 307 -5.41 42.13 1.61
N ARG A 308 -4.24 42.74 1.38
CA ARG A 308 -3.70 42.95 0.02
C ARG A 308 -3.33 41.62 -0.63
N TYR A 309 -2.63 40.73 0.08
CA TYR A 309 -2.24 39.43 -0.47
C TYR A 309 -3.42 38.47 -0.61
N ARG A 310 -4.45 38.59 0.24
CA ARG A 310 -5.72 37.86 0.07
C ARG A 310 -6.37 38.06 -1.30
N GLN A 311 -6.19 39.21 -1.93
CA GLN A 311 -6.77 39.49 -3.25
C GLN A 311 -5.98 38.87 -4.41
N GLN A 312 -4.84 38.22 -4.14
CA GLN A 312 -3.90 37.74 -5.17
C GLN A 312 -3.91 36.21 -5.35
N HIS A 313 -4.75 35.49 -4.62
CA HIS A 313 -4.88 34.02 -4.69
C HIS A 313 -3.52 33.29 -4.52
N LEU A 314 -2.72 33.73 -3.55
CA LEU A 314 -1.40 33.15 -3.26
C LEU A 314 -1.49 32.03 -2.22
N LEU A 315 -0.77 30.95 -2.47
CA LEU A 315 -0.48 29.92 -1.48
C LEU A 315 0.50 30.45 -0.43
N VAL A 316 0.16 30.26 0.84
CA VAL A 316 1.01 30.62 1.98
C VAL A 316 1.29 29.40 2.86
N ALA A 317 2.56 29.22 3.23
CA ALA A 317 3.00 28.21 4.20
C ALA A 317 2.88 28.78 5.62
N ALA A 318 2.27 28.02 6.53
CA ALA A 318 1.95 28.42 7.90
C ALA A 318 2.93 27.79 8.89
N HIS A 319 4.08 28.42 9.07
CA HIS A 319 5.17 27.88 9.91
C HIS A 319 4.73 27.71 11.37
N GLY A 320 5.18 26.64 12.02
CA GLY A 320 4.85 26.37 13.43
C GLY A 320 3.39 25.96 13.68
N SER A 321 2.59 25.73 12.63
CA SER A 321 1.18 25.36 12.76
C SER A 321 0.96 23.94 13.29
N MET A 322 1.99 23.10 13.32
CA MET A 322 1.91 21.71 13.79
C MET A 322 3.15 21.36 14.62
N PRO A 323 3.00 20.65 15.75
CA PRO A 323 4.16 20.17 16.51
C PRO A 323 4.90 19.03 15.80
N GLU A 324 6.22 19.12 15.67
CA GLU A 324 7.02 18.04 15.10
C GLU A 324 6.90 16.72 15.89
N SER A 325 6.68 16.79 17.21
CA SER A 325 6.45 15.60 18.03
C SER A 325 5.24 14.76 17.57
N GLU A 326 4.19 15.41 17.06
CA GLU A 326 3.01 14.71 16.52
C GLU A 326 3.31 14.07 15.16
N LEU A 327 4.18 14.70 14.38
CA LEU A 327 4.68 14.11 13.14
C LEU A 327 5.47 12.83 13.43
N ILE A 328 6.26 12.81 14.50
CA ILE A 328 6.97 11.59 14.95
C ILE A 328 5.98 10.50 15.40
N MET A 329 4.86 10.85 16.04
CA MET A 329 3.81 9.86 16.38
C MET A 329 3.25 9.20 15.12
N LEU A 330 2.92 10.00 14.11
CA LEU A 330 2.42 9.52 12.83
C LEU A 330 3.44 8.64 12.10
N LEU A 331 4.72 9.04 12.09
CA LEU A 331 5.79 8.24 11.49
C LEU A 331 5.91 6.86 12.17
N LYS A 332 5.76 6.78 13.49
CA LYS A 332 5.90 5.52 14.24
C LYS A 332 4.68 4.61 14.19
N ASP A 333 3.49 5.16 13.96
CA ASP A 333 2.27 4.36 13.85
C ASP A 333 2.32 3.50 12.58
N PRO A 334 2.23 2.16 12.63
CA PRO A 334 2.42 1.30 11.46
C PRO A 334 1.33 1.43 10.39
N ASP A 335 0.15 1.96 10.73
CA ASP A 335 -1.04 1.99 9.86
C ASP A 335 -1.18 3.29 9.06
N THR A 336 -0.32 4.28 9.31
CA THR A 336 -0.34 5.56 8.58
C THR A 336 0.39 5.45 7.24
N MET A 337 -0.13 6.15 6.23
CA MET A 337 0.48 6.27 4.89
C MET A 337 1.14 7.64 4.69
N ILE A 338 2.01 7.74 3.68
CA ILE A 338 2.53 9.03 3.20
C ILE A 338 1.76 9.48 1.96
N GLY A 339 1.26 10.72 1.99
CA GLY A 339 0.64 11.39 0.84
C GLY A 339 1.10 12.84 0.80
N SER A 340 1.56 13.32 -0.35
CA SER A 340 2.25 14.60 -0.42
C SER A 340 1.35 15.82 -0.25
N ASP A 341 0.06 15.70 -0.56
CA ASP A 341 -0.94 16.78 -0.55
C ASP A 341 -0.59 17.96 -1.49
N THR A 342 0.22 17.73 -2.53
CA THR A 342 0.49 18.75 -3.57
C THR A 342 1.23 18.19 -4.79
N ILE A 343 1.11 18.89 -5.91
CA ILE A 343 2.04 18.79 -7.05
C ILE A 343 2.59 20.19 -7.30
N ILE A 344 3.87 20.31 -7.66
CA ILE A 344 4.45 21.63 -7.97
C ILE A 344 3.81 22.16 -9.25
N GLU A 345 3.27 23.36 -9.19
CA GLU A 345 2.64 24.04 -10.31
C GLU A 345 3.66 24.95 -11.03
N PRO A 346 3.45 25.28 -12.32
CA PRO A 346 4.38 26.12 -13.07
C PRO A 346 4.63 27.53 -12.50
N SER A 347 3.77 28.00 -11.58
CA SER A 347 3.97 29.26 -10.87
C SER A 347 5.04 29.19 -9.77
N TYR A 348 5.40 27.98 -9.32
CA TYR A 348 6.26 27.71 -8.16
C TYR A 348 5.80 28.33 -6.84
N ASN A 349 4.58 28.88 -6.78
CA ASN A 349 3.92 29.30 -5.55
C ASN A 349 3.33 28.06 -4.85
N ASN A 350 4.22 27.18 -4.40
CA ASN A 350 3.88 25.86 -3.87
C ASN A 350 4.55 25.61 -2.51
N HIS A 351 4.10 24.55 -1.84
CA HIS A 351 4.73 24.00 -0.66
C HIS A 351 5.83 22.99 -1.05
N PRO A 352 6.98 22.94 -0.34
CA PRO A 352 8.11 22.07 -0.69
C PRO A 352 7.80 20.57 -0.75
N ARG A 353 6.81 20.13 0.03
CA ARG A 353 6.26 18.76 -0.01
C ARG A 353 5.92 18.24 -1.42
N GLY A 354 5.73 19.10 -2.42
CA GLY A 354 5.48 18.68 -3.81
C GLY A 354 6.67 18.05 -4.53
N ALA A 355 7.89 18.37 -4.08
CA ALA A 355 9.14 17.93 -4.73
C ALA A 355 10.08 17.16 -3.80
N GLY A 356 9.72 17.01 -2.51
CA GLY A 356 10.60 16.37 -1.52
C GLY A 356 9.85 15.69 -0.39
N THR A 357 8.65 15.17 -0.61
CA THR A 357 7.93 14.42 0.43
C THR A 357 8.67 13.11 0.74
N TYR A 358 9.02 12.36 -0.29
CA TYR A 358 9.50 10.99 -0.13
C TYR A 358 10.98 10.96 0.24
N SER A 359 11.83 11.75 -0.43
CA SER A 359 13.25 11.81 -0.08
C SER A 359 13.49 12.38 1.31
N ARG A 360 12.58 13.21 1.83
CA ARG A 360 12.61 13.67 3.23
C ARG A 360 12.39 12.53 4.22
N ILE A 361 11.49 11.59 3.93
CA ILE A 361 11.29 10.39 4.77
C ILE A 361 12.61 9.63 4.91
N PHE A 362 13.26 9.30 3.80
CA PHE A 362 14.47 8.49 3.84
C PHE A 362 15.69 9.26 4.34
N GLY A 363 15.88 10.51 3.93
CA GLY A 363 17.01 11.32 4.35
C GLY A 363 16.92 11.77 5.80
N LYS A 364 15.83 12.47 6.16
CA LYS A 364 15.65 13.02 7.50
C LYS A 364 15.22 11.94 8.49
N TYR A 365 14.12 11.24 8.21
CA TYR A 365 13.47 10.39 9.23
C TYR A 365 14.01 8.96 9.32
N VAL A 366 14.62 8.42 8.27
CA VAL A 366 15.30 7.11 8.31
C VAL A 366 16.79 7.26 8.60
N ARG A 367 17.54 8.01 7.79
CA ARG A 367 19.01 8.12 7.94
C ARG A 367 19.42 8.98 9.13
N GLU A 368 18.94 10.21 9.21
CA GLU A 368 19.44 11.20 10.17
C GLU A 368 18.85 11.02 11.57
N GLU A 369 17.52 10.98 11.68
CA GLU A 369 16.82 10.92 12.96
C GLU A 369 16.48 9.50 13.43
N LYS A 370 16.54 8.51 12.53
CA LYS A 370 16.31 7.09 12.83
C LYS A 370 14.97 6.82 13.52
N VAL A 371 13.94 7.54 13.07
CA VAL A 371 12.55 7.39 13.53
C VAL A 371 11.90 6.16 12.92
N LEU A 372 12.31 5.81 11.69
CA LEU A 372 11.80 4.70 10.91
C LEU A 372 12.94 3.76 10.46
N SER A 373 12.63 2.48 10.31
CA SER A 373 13.45 1.58 9.50
C SER A 373 13.23 1.85 8.00
N ILE A 374 14.14 1.40 7.14
CA ILE A 374 13.96 1.49 5.67
C ILE A 374 12.70 0.71 5.26
N MET A 375 12.48 -0.49 5.79
CA MET A 375 11.33 -1.33 5.45
C MET A 375 10.00 -0.66 5.83
N ASP A 376 9.91 -0.11 7.05
CA ASP A 376 8.70 0.60 7.49
C ASP A 376 8.43 1.84 6.64
N ALA A 377 9.47 2.60 6.29
CA ALA A 377 9.34 3.73 5.38
C ALA A 377 8.81 3.29 4.00
N ILE A 378 9.35 2.22 3.42
CA ILE A 378 8.91 1.66 2.13
C ILE A 378 7.45 1.18 2.19
N LYS A 379 7.04 0.53 3.28
CA LYS A 379 5.62 0.14 3.48
C LYS A 379 4.69 1.35 3.38
N LYS A 380 5.05 2.47 4.01
CA LYS A 380 4.23 3.69 4.08
C LYS A 380 4.12 4.46 2.78
N VAL A 381 5.15 4.40 1.94
CA VAL A 381 5.22 5.16 0.68
C VAL A 381 4.82 4.33 -0.54
N SER A 382 4.78 3.00 -0.44
CA SER A 382 4.52 2.09 -1.57
C SER A 382 3.40 1.09 -1.27
N TYR A 383 3.61 0.17 -0.31
CA TYR A 383 2.73 -0.98 -0.10
C TYR A 383 1.35 -0.59 0.44
N LEU A 384 1.31 0.16 1.54
CA LEU A 384 0.04 0.56 2.18
C LEU A 384 -0.82 1.44 1.26
N PRO A 385 -0.25 2.45 0.55
CA PRO A 385 -1.00 3.18 -0.47
C PRO A 385 -1.56 2.29 -1.59
N ALA A 386 -0.77 1.34 -2.11
CA ALA A 386 -1.24 0.43 -3.14
C ALA A 386 -2.38 -0.45 -2.64
N LYS A 387 -2.20 -1.04 -1.44
CA LYS A 387 -3.19 -1.91 -0.78
C LYS A 387 -4.52 -1.19 -0.54
N ARG A 388 -4.49 0.07 -0.12
CA ARG A 388 -5.70 0.91 0.06
C ARG A 388 -6.54 0.97 -1.21
N MET A 389 -5.91 0.94 -2.38
CA MET A 389 -6.57 1.12 -3.67
C MET A 389 -7.02 -0.18 -4.35
N GLU A 390 -6.56 -1.34 -3.90
CA GLU A 390 -6.84 -2.64 -4.54
C GLU A 390 -8.33 -2.96 -4.70
N SER A 391 -9.17 -2.54 -3.74
CA SER A 391 -10.61 -2.77 -3.80
C SER A 391 -11.29 -2.03 -4.96
N SER A 392 -10.77 -0.86 -5.30
CA SER A 392 -11.27 -0.01 -6.38
C SER A 392 -10.56 -0.24 -7.71
N ALA A 393 -9.25 -0.51 -7.70
CA ALA A 393 -8.41 -0.59 -8.89
C ALA A 393 -7.58 -1.88 -8.86
N PRO A 394 -7.99 -2.93 -9.59
CA PRO A 394 -7.31 -4.22 -9.60
C PRO A 394 -5.83 -4.16 -10.02
N SER A 395 -5.45 -3.18 -10.86
CA SER A 395 -4.06 -2.98 -11.26
C SER A 395 -3.13 -2.65 -10.09
N MET A 396 -3.65 -2.12 -8.98
CA MET A 396 -2.85 -1.79 -7.78
C MET A 396 -2.36 -3.03 -7.03
N LYS A 397 -2.96 -4.21 -7.25
CA LYS A 397 -2.48 -5.50 -6.71
C LYS A 397 -1.05 -5.83 -7.19
N TYR A 398 -0.66 -5.30 -8.35
CA TYR A 398 0.65 -5.54 -8.95
C TYR A 398 1.66 -4.43 -8.63
N LYS A 399 1.29 -3.44 -7.80
CA LYS A 399 2.11 -2.28 -7.46
C LYS A 399 2.41 -2.23 -5.96
N GLY A 400 3.42 -1.45 -5.60
CA GLY A 400 3.82 -1.26 -4.20
C GLY A 400 4.54 -2.45 -3.56
N ARG A 401 4.95 -3.44 -4.36
CA ARG A 401 5.69 -4.66 -3.96
C ARG A 401 6.65 -5.10 -5.09
N ILE A 402 7.68 -5.88 -4.77
CA ILE A 402 8.60 -6.46 -5.77
C ILE A 402 8.41 -7.97 -5.77
N GLU A 403 7.65 -8.48 -6.73
CA GLU A 403 7.26 -9.88 -6.81
C GLU A 403 7.23 -10.32 -8.27
N VAL A 404 7.37 -11.61 -8.55
CA VAL A 404 7.21 -12.15 -9.90
C VAL A 404 5.80 -11.82 -10.41
N GLY A 405 5.64 -11.42 -11.67
CA GLY A 405 4.38 -10.94 -12.26
C GLY A 405 3.90 -9.56 -11.79
N GLY A 406 4.59 -8.93 -10.83
CA GLY A 406 4.37 -7.55 -10.41
C GLY A 406 4.74 -6.56 -11.51
N ASP A 407 4.13 -5.38 -11.50
CA ASP A 407 4.54 -4.30 -12.40
C ASP A 407 5.94 -3.82 -12.03
N ALA A 408 6.79 -3.61 -13.02
CA ALA A 408 8.14 -3.08 -12.86
C ALA A 408 8.11 -1.55 -12.63
N ASP A 409 7.39 -1.14 -11.59
CA ASP A 409 7.43 0.18 -10.97
C ASP A 409 8.43 0.12 -9.80
N ILE A 410 9.64 0.62 -10.00
CA ILE A 410 10.77 0.43 -9.07
C ILE A 410 11.48 1.77 -8.86
N THR A 411 11.80 2.07 -7.60
CA THR A 411 12.65 3.20 -7.22
C THR A 411 13.95 2.68 -6.62
N ILE A 412 15.08 3.12 -7.17
CA ILE A 412 16.42 2.75 -6.71
C ILE A 412 17.10 4.01 -6.20
N PHE A 413 17.57 3.97 -4.96
CA PHE A 413 18.14 5.15 -4.32
C PHE A 413 19.35 4.84 -3.45
N ASN A 414 20.21 5.84 -3.29
CA ASN A 414 21.38 5.78 -2.44
C ASN A 414 20.97 6.16 -1.00
N PRO A 415 21.03 5.23 -0.04
CA PRO A 415 20.58 5.48 1.34
C PRO A 415 21.44 6.55 2.04
N ASP A 416 22.69 6.72 1.66
CA ASP A 416 23.61 7.67 2.28
C ASP A 416 23.41 9.11 1.83
N THR A 417 22.78 9.32 0.66
CA THR A 417 22.66 10.66 0.05
C THR A 417 21.24 11.15 -0.17
N ILE A 418 20.24 10.25 -0.14
CA ILE A 418 18.83 10.62 -0.35
C ILE A 418 18.39 11.72 0.61
N ILE A 419 17.87 12.83 0.09
CA ILE A 419 17.32 13.95 0.90
C ILE A 419 16.53 14.92 0.01
N ASP A 420 15.50 15.54 0.59
CA ASP A 420 14.82 16.69 -0.02
C ASP A 420 15.71 17.94 -0.09
N LYS A 421 15.56 18.72 -1.15
CA LYS A 421 16.19 20.05 -1.28
C LYS A 421 15.18 21.19 -1.37
N SER A 422 13.92 20.85 -1.60
CA SER A 422 12.83 21.81 -1.73
C SER A 422 12.61 22.59 -0.42
N THR A 423 12.41 23.90 -0.56
CA THR A 423 12.08 24.80 0.56
C THR A 423 10.87 25.65 0.20
N VAL A 424 10.30 26.38 1.16
CA VAL A 424 9.20 27.31 0.84
C VAL A 424 9.64 28.36 -0.20
N LYS A 425 10.89 28.83 -0.13
CA LYS A 425 11.45 29.77 -1.10
C LYS A 425 11.68 29.14 -2.46
N ASP A 426 12.28 27.96 -2.48
CA ASP A 426 12.62 27.22 -3.69
C ASP A 426 11.86 25.89 -3.71
N SER A 427 10.55 26.00 -3.98
CA SER A 427 9.61 24.88 -3.92
C SER A 427 9.85 23.84 -5.02
N GLY A 428 10.55 24.25 -6.09
CA GLY A 428 10.89 23.42 -7.24
C GLY A 428 12.24 22.72 -7.15
N ALA A 429 13.02 22.92 -6.08
CA ALA A 429 14.33 22.28 -5.98
C ALA A 429 14.18 20.74 -5.90
N PRO A 430 14.77 19.99 -6.84
CA PRO A 430 14.61 18.55 -6.89
C PRO A 430 15.34 17.86 -5.75
N SER A 431 14.77 16.75 -5.27
CA SER A 431 15.45 15.82 -4.38
C SER A 431 16.74 15.27 -4.99
N VAL A 432 17.63 14.79 -4.13
CA VAL A 432 18.88 14.11 -4.53
C VAL A 432 18.92 12.70 -3.95
N GLY A 433 19.77 11.84 -4.51
CA GLY A 433 19.99 10.45 -4.03
C GLY A 433 19.01 9.41 -4.56
N ILE A 434 17.90 9.79 -5.22
CA ILE A 434 17.17 8.89 -6.11
C ILE A 434 18.06 8.65 -7.35
N GLU A 435 18.40 7.41 -7.68
CA GLU A 435 19.37 7.04 -8.73
C GLU A 435 18.69 6.53 -10.00
N TYR A 436 17.66 5.69 -9.85
CA TYR A 436 16.81 5.24 -10.95
C TYR A 436 15.35 5.22 -10.54
N VAL A 437 14.47 5.49 -11.50
CA VAL A 437 13.04 5.24 -11.38
C VAL A 437 12.56 4.55 -12.65
N LEU A 438 11.90 3.42 -12.47
CA LEU A 438 11.27 2.66 -13.54
C LEU A 438 9.76 2.76 -13.35
N VAL A 439 9.05 2.99 -14.45
CA VAL A 439 7.58 2.97 -14.50
C VAL A 439 7.17 2.01 -15.61
N ASN A 440 6.41 0.98 -15.27
CA ASN A 440 6.00 -0.11 -16.16
C ASN A 440 7.17 -0.66 -16.98
N GLY A 441 8.32 -0.92 -16.33
CA GLY A 441 9.53 -1.48 -16.93
C GLY A 441 10.36 -0.50 -17.78
N VAL A 442 9.97 0.77 -17.85
CA VAL A 442 10.71 1.80 -18.59
C VAL A 442 11.46 2.71 -17.62
N ILE A 443 12.77 2.87 -17.82
CA ILE A 443 13.59 3.82 -17.05
C ILE A 443 13.15 5.25 -17.40
N VAL A 444 12.48 5.92 -16.46
CA VAL A 444 12.04 7.33 -16.58
C VAL A 444 13.05 8.29 -15.94
N LYS A 445 13.86 7.81 -15.00
CA LYS A 445 14.96 8.54 -14.36
C LYS A 445 16.19 7.65 -14.32
N ASN A 446 17.35 8.19 -14.68
CA ASN A 446 18.67 7.57 -14.50
C ASN A 446 19.62 8.53 -13.77
N LYS A 447 20.90 8.18 -13.60
CA LYS A 447 21.89 9.02 -12.89
C LYS A 447 22.06 10.43 -13.47
N ASP A 448 21.78 10.61 -14.77
CA ASP A 448 21.87 11.90 -15.46
C ASP A 448 20.60 12.76 -15.33
N GLY A 449 19.52 12.22 -14.74
CA GLY A 449 18.24 12.89 -14.53
C GLY A 449 17.08 12.22 -15.25
N ILE A 450 16.07 13.01 -15.63
CA ILE A 450 14.89 12.52 -16.36
C ILE A 450 15.29 12.06 -17.77
N VAL A 451 14.87 10.85 -18.13
CA VAL A 451 15.04 10.30 -19.47
C VAL A 451 14.02 10.96 -20.40
N LYS A 452 14.51 11.61 -21.46
CA LYS A 452 13.64 12.32 -22.41
C LYS A 452 12.93 11.36 -23.37
N GLY A 453 11.72 11.72 -23.78
CA GLY A 453 10.97 11.03 -24.83
C GLY A 453 10.25 9.76 -24.38
N VAL A 454 10.33 9.39 -23.10
CA VAL A 454 9.56 8.27 -22.54
C VAL A 454 8.35 8.79 -21.77
N LYS A 455 7.21 8.11 -21.90
CA LYS A 455 5.95 8.42 -21.21
C LYS A 455 5.19 7.13 -20.88
N PRO A 456 5.76 6.26 -20.02
CA PRO A 456 5.24 4.91 -19.80
C PRO A 456 4.04 4.86 -18.84
N GLY A 457 3.69 5.96 -18.18
CA GLY A 457 2.60 6.05 -17.23
C GLY A 457 1.28 5.54 -17.81
N LYS A 458 0.61 4.67 -17.08
CA LYS A 458 -0.69 4.11 -17.43
C LYS A 458 -1.78 4.64 -16.51
N PRO A 459 -3.02 4.74 -16.99
CA PRO A 459 -4.13 5.09 -16.13
C PRO A 459 -4.37 3.97 -15.10
N VAL A 460 -4.63 4.36 -13.86
CA VAL A 460 -5.17 3.51 -12.81
C VAL A 460 -6.65 3.82 -12.74
N LYS A 461 -7.50 2.90 -13.24
CA LYS A 461 -8.95 3.09 -13.31
C LYS A 461 -9.65 2.16 -12.33
N SER A 462 -10.88 2.52 -11.98
CA SER A 462 -11.73 1.63 -11.21
C SER A 462 -12.05 0.34 -11.98
N TYR A 463 -12.40 -0.73 -11.25
CA TYR A 463 -12.63 -2.05 -11.81
C TYR A 463 -13.74 -2.12 -12.87
N PHE A 464 -14.63 -1.12 -12.93
CA PHE A 464 -15.72 -1.03 -13.92
C PHE A 464 -15.23 -0.85 -15.34
N VAL A 465 -14.07 -0.20 -15.50
CA VAL A 465 -13.51 0.12 -16.82
C VAL A 465 -12.46 -0.91 -17.20
N ASP A 466 -11.58 -1.25 -16.25
CA ASP A 466 -10.47 -2.17 -16.47
C ASP A 466 -10.65 -3.41 -15.59
N LYS A 467 -11.39 -4.40 -16.11
CA LYS A 467 -11.38 -5.75 -15.54
C LYS A 467 -10.07 -6.42 -15.94
N THR A 468 -9.12 -6.50 -15.02
CA THR A 468 -7.97 -7.38 -15.22
C THR A 468 -8.43 -8.81 -14.90
N PRO A 469 -8.18 -9.81 -15.77
CA PRO A 469 -8.36 -11.20 -15.39
C PRO A 469 -7.54 -11.46 -14.14
N ASP A 470 -8.18 -11.87 -13.05
CA ASP A 470 -7.44 -12.37 -11.91
C ASP A 470 -6.76 -13.67 -12.38
N ASN A 471 -5.47 -13.83 -12.08
CA ASN A 471 -4.85 -15.15 -12.04
C ASN A 471 -5.50 -15.89 -10.86
N GLU A 472 -6.72 -16.39 -11.09
CA GLU A 472 -7.58 -17.00 -10.09
C GLU A 472 -6.90 -18.25 -9.53
N PRO A 473 -7.04 -18.51 -8.23
CA PRO A 473 -6.60 -19.76 -7.67
C PRO A 473 -7.28 -20.95 -8.37
N ILE A 474 -6.57 -22.06 -8.52
CA ILE A 474 -7.15 -23.33 -8.95
C ILE A 474 -7.63 -24.12 -7.74
N ASP A 475 -8.73 -24.86 -7.88
CA ASP A 475 -9.18 -25.80 -6.86
C ASP A 475 -8.16 -26.93 -6.75
N PHE A 476 -7.61 -27.10 -5.55
CA PHE A 476 -6.58 -28.08 -5.29
C PHE A 476 -6.68 -28.54 -3.84
N LYS A 477 -6.43 -29.83 -3.62
CA LYS A 477 -6.56 -30.44 -2.30
C LYS A 477 -5.29 -31.18 -1.92
N ILE A 478 -5.04 -31.25 -0.62
CA ILE A 478 -4.01 -32.10 -0.04
C ILE A 478 -4.70 -33.12 0.86
N LYS A 479 -4.29 -34.39 0.73
CA LYS A 479 -4.70 -35.47 1.61
C LYS A 479 -3.47 -36.11 2.22
N VAL A 480 -3.52 -36.39 3.53
CA VAL A 480 -2.43 -37.01 4.27
C VAL A 480 -2.93 -38.25 4.99
N ASP A 481 -2.36 -39.41 4.68
CA ASP A 481 -2.78 -40.73 5.16
C ASP A 481 -4.30 -40.96 4.94
N ASP A 482 -4.96 -41.58 5.91
CA ASP A 482 -6.41 -41.84 5.87
C ASP A 482 -7.25 -40.65 6.40
N LYS A 483 -6.68 -39.43 6.45
CA LYS A 483 -7.40 -38.22 6.89
C LYS A 483 -8.28 -37.64 5.77
N GLU A 484 -9.13 -36.69 6.15
CA GLU A 484 -9.95 -35.94 5.21
C GLU A 484 -9.10 -35.06 4.29
N GLU A 485 -9.60 -34.82 3.08
CA GLU A 485 -9.00 -33.89 2.13
C GLU A 485 -9.11 -32.45 2.65
N VAL A 486 -7.99 -31.73 2.65
CA VAL A 486 -7.93 -30.32 2.98
C VAL A 486 -7.92 -29.52 1.68
N SER A 487 -8.92 -28.65 1.51
CA SER A 487 -8.92 -27.68 0.42
C SER A 487 -7.86 -26.63 0.67
N MET A 488 -7.00 -26.41 -0.33
CA MET A 488 -5.98 -25.38 -0.29
C MET A 488 -6.51 -24.10 -0.90
N GLU A 489 -6.14 -22.97 -0.32
CA GLU A 489 -6.42 -21.66 -0.90
C GLU A 489 -5.19 -21.17 -1.70
N LYS A 490 -5.42 -20.25 -2.66
CA LYS A 490 -4.34 -19.52 -3.34
C LYS A 490 -3.31 -20.41 -4.08
N ILE A 491 -3.71 -21.56 -4.60
CA ILE A 491 -2.89 -22.37 -5.51
C ILE A 491 -2.93 -21.74 -6.91
N TYR A 492 -1.78 -21.53 -7.54
CA TYR A 492 -1.73 -20.84 -8.83
C TYR A 492 -1.07 -21.70 -9.90
N LYS A 493 -1.53 -21.52 -11.15
CA LYS A 493 -0.84 -22.03 -12.34
C LYS A 493 -0.04 -20.91 -12.99
N ILE A 494 1.28 -21.01 -12.97
CA ILE A 494 2.22 -20.01 -13.52
C ILE A 494 3.11 -20.74 -14.53
N ASP A 495 3.16 -20.26 -15.77
CA ASP A 495 3.89 -20.88 -16.89
C ASP A 495 3.66 -22.40 -17.01
N ASP A 496 2.38 -22.77 -16.99
CA ASP A 496 1.91 -24.15 -17.01
C ASP A 496 2.27 -25.05 -15.81
N LYS A 497 2.93 -24.51 -14.78
CA LYS A 497 3.27 -25.23 -13.54
C LYS A 497 2.35 -24.84 -12.39
N ILE A 498 2.01 -25.82 -11.55
CA ILE A 498 1.23 -25.61 -10.32
C ILE A 498 2.17 -25.18 -9.20
N TYR A 499 1.82 -24.09 -8.50
CA TYR A 499 2.55 -23.54 -7.38
C TYR A 499 1.69 -23.55 -6.12
N LEU A 500 2.28 -24.03 -5.03
CA LEU A 500 1.65 -24.12 -3.71
C LEU A 500 2.31 -23.14 -2.72
N PRO A 501 1.52 -22.47 -1.87
CA PRO A 501 2.05 -21.59 -0.84
C PRO A 501 2.78 -22.42 0.21
N ILE A 502 4.07 -22.15 0.40
CA ILE A 502 4.97 -22.97 1.23
C ILE A 502 4.44 -23.08 2.66
N ARG A 503 4.14 -21.94 3.29
CA ARG A 503 3.64 -21.88 4.67
C ARG A 503 2.40 -22.74 4.88
N GLU A 504 1.34 -22.49 4.11
CA GLU A 504 0.07 -23.21 4.22
C GLU A 504 0.23 -24.71 3.92
N THR A 505 1.07 -25.06 2.94
CA THR A 505 1.34 -26.45 2.56
C THR A 505 1.97 -27.23 3.72
N PHE A 506 3.05 -26.70 4.31
CA PHE A 506 3.78 -27.40 5.38
C PHE A 506 3.06 -27.31 6.73
N GLU A 507 2.35 -26.22 7.02
CA GLU A 507 1.48 -26.13 8.20
C GLU A 507 0.34 -27.18 8.12
N THR A 508 -0.21 -27.48 6.94
CA THR A 508 -1.16 -28.60 6.72
C THR A 508 -0.55 -29.96 7.04
N LEU A 509 0.77 -30.11 6.86
CA LEU A 509 1.52 -31.29 7.27
C LEU A 509 1.91 -31.27 8.76
N ASN A 510 1.51 -30.24 9.52
CA ASN A 510 1.91 -29.96 10.91
C ASN A 510 3.41 -29.70 11.06
N ILE A 511 4.02 -29.06 10.07
CA ILE A 511 5.44 -28.69 10.07
C ILE A 511 5.54 -27.16 10.14
N PRO A 512 6.21 -26.60 11.16
CA PRO A 512 6.31 -25.15 11.31
C PRO A 512 7.17 -24.55 10.20
N VAL A 513 6.80 -23.34 9.75
CA VAL A 513 7.54 -22.59 8.73
C VAL A 513 7.96 -21.23 9.28
N GLU A 514 9.27 -20.99 9.26
CA GLU A 514 9.91 -19.75 9.65
C GLU A 514 10.58 -19.10 8.43
N ASN A 515 10.07 -17.92 8.04
CA ASN A 515 10.67 -17.13 6.97
C ASN A 515 11.67 -16.14 7.58
N SER A 516 12.89 -16.13 7.05
CA SER A 516 13.95 -15.22 7.44
C SER A 516 13.97 -13.99 6.54
N ILE A 517 14.41 -12.86 7.08
CA ILE A 517 14.46 -11.59 6.33
C ILE A 517 15.33 -11.68 5.07
N ASP A 518 16.33 -12.56 5.04
CA ASP A 518 17.27 -12.70 3.91
C ASP A 518 16.74 -13.57 2.75
N GLY A 519 15.51 -14.07 2.88
CA GLY A 519 14.87 -14.96 1.92
C GLY A 519 15.07 -16.45 2.20
N SER A 520 15.74 -16.82 3.29
CA SER A 520 15.79 -18.21 3.76
C SER A 520 14.45 -18.62 4.36
N ILE A 521 13.99 -19.82 4.03
CA ILE A 521 12.73 -20.40 4.53
C ILE A 521 13.06 -21.70 5.25
N ASN A 522 12.92 -21.71 6.57
CA ASN A 522 13.15 -22.89 7.41
C ASN A 522 11.83 -23.61 7.65
N ILE A 523 11.80 -24.90 7.36
CA ILE A 523 10.63 -25.77 7.47
C ILE A 523 11.01 -26.87 8.47
N GLY A 524 10.51 -26.73 9.70
CA GLY A 524 11.00 -27.48 10.86
C GLY A 524 12.52 -27.38 11.03
N ASN A 525 13.12 -28.43 11.59
CA ASN A 525 14.59 -28.54 11.74
C ASN A 525 15.25 -29.33 10.60
N ILE A 526 14.49 -29.64 9.55
CA ILE A 526 14.93 -30.60 8.53
C ILE A 526 15.03 -30.02 7.14
N LEU A 527 14.40 -28.91 6.82
CA LEU A 527 14.42 -28.38 5.47
C LEU A 527 14.68 -26.88 5.49
N ASN A 528 15.69 -26.46 4.73
CA ASN A 528 15.94 -25.06 4.45
C ASN A 528 15.84 -24.85 2.93
N LEU A 529 15.00 -23.89 2.55
CA LEU A 529 14.84 -23.39 1.19
C LEU A 529 15.30 -21.94 1.14
N GLU A 530 15.48 -21.43 -0.08
CA GLU A 530 15.85 -20.04 -0.31
C GLU A 530 15.11 -19.49 -1.52
N ILE A 531 14.58 -18.28 -1.40
CA ILE A 531 13.87 -17.59 -2.49
C ILE A 531 14.80 -17.47 -3.70
N GLY A 532 14.26 -17.65 -4.91
CA GLY A 532 15.01 -17.48 -6.15
C GLY A 532 16.24 -18.39 -6.28
N SER A 533 16.30 -19.47 -5.52
CA SER A 533 17.40 -20.42 -5.47
C SER A 533 16.88 -21.83 -5.69
N ARG A 534 17.59 -22.59 -6.52
CA ARG A 534 17.23 -23.98 -6.82
C ARG A 534 17.82 -24.96 -5.79
N LYS A 535 18.48 -24.45 -4.75
CA LYS A 535 19.09 -25.28 -3.72
C LYS A 535 18.12 -25.47 -2.57
N ALA A 536 18.04 -26.70 -2.09
CA ALA A 536 17.32 -27.06 -0.88
C ALA A 536 18.22 -27.91 0.00
N ASN A 537 18.28 -27.62 1.31
CA ASN A 537 19.01 -28.43 2.27
C ASN A 537 18.02 -29.26 3.07
N LEU A 538 17.91 -30.55 2.76
CA LEU A 538 17.06 -31.50 3.47
C LEU A 538 17.94 -32.36 4.40
N ARG A 539 17.85 -32.12 5.71
CA ARG A 539 18.68 -32.71 6.77
C ARG A 539 20.16 -32.37 6.48
N GLU A 540 20.99 -33.37 6.20
CA GLU A 540 22.40 -33.18 5.82
C GLU A 540 22.64 -33.26 4.30
N LYS A 541 21.57 -33.28 3.50
CA LYS A 541 21.63 -33.49 2.05
C LYS A 541 21.23 -32.22 1.29
N GLU A 542 22.16 -31.73 0.46
CA GLU A 542 21.83 -30.70 -0.54
C GLU A 542 21.09 -31.37 -1.71
N LEU A 543 19.92 -30.82 -2.06
CA LEU A 543 19.07 -31.21 -3.17
C LEU A 543 19.01 -30.07 -4.18
N GLN A 544 18.96 -30.46 -5.46
CA GLN A 544 18.75 -29.52 -6.56
C GLN A 544 17.28 -29.62 -7.02
N LEU A 545 16.56 -28.52 -6.88
CA LEU A 545 15.19 -28.34 -7.35
C LEU A 545 15.16 -28.15 -8.89
N ILE A 546 14.03 -28.52 -9.50
CA ILE A 546 13.72 -28.22 -10.91
C ILE A 546 13.49 -26.72 -11.05
N GLY A 547 12.63 -26.14 -10.22
CA GLY A 547 12.33 -24.72 -10.14
C GLY A 547 12.93 -24.06 -8.90
N GLU A 548 12.48 -22.83 -8.63
CA GLU A 548 12.89 -22.05 -7.47
C GLU A 548 11.66 -21.70 -6.64
N PRO A 549 11.79 -21.57 -5.31
CA PRO A 549 10.82 -20.85 -4.51
C PRO A 549 10.70 -19.40 -4.99
N ILE A 550 9.48 -18.86 -5.11
CA ILE A 550 9.24 -17.49 -5.61
C ILE A 550 8.38 -16.68 -4.65
N ILE A 551 8.49 -15.35 -4.72
CA ILE A 551 7.51 -14.45 -4.13
C ILE A 551 6.47 -14.11 -5.19
N TYR A 552 5.21 -14.38 -4.88
CA TYR A 552 4.08 -14.07 -5.73
C TYR A 552 2.85 -13.77 -4.88
N LYS A 553 2.11 -12.72 -5.20
CA LYS A 553 0.87 -12.34 -4.49
C LYS A 553 1.01 -12.39 -2.97
N GLU A 554 2.02 -11.70 -2.44
CA GLU A 554 2.29 -11.58 -1.00
C GLU A 554 2.64 -12.90 -0.28
N ASN A 555 2.87 -14.02 -0.98
CA ASN A 555 3.25 -15.29 -0.38
C ASN A 555 4.49 -15.87 -1.04
N THR A 556 5.15 -16.78 -0.33
CA THR A 556 6.25 -17.60 -0.85
C THR A 556 5.70 -18.92 -1.39
N TYR A 557 6.02 -19.25 -2.63
CA TYR A 557 5.49 -20.40 -3.36
C TYR A 557 6.59 -21.38 -3.74
N ILE A 558 6.25 -22.67 -3.84
CA ILE A 558 7.07 -23.72 -4.43
C ILE A 558 6.27 -24.46 -5.50
N SER A 559 6.93 -24.94 -6.56
CA SER A 559 6.25 -25.74 -7.58
C SER A 559 5.86 -27.12 -7.03
N LEU A 560 4.77 -27.70 -7.55
CA LEU A 560 4.33 -29.05 -7.19
C LEU A 560 5.39 -30.11 -7.52
N GLU A 561 6.13 -29.92 -8.62
CA GLU A 561 7.22 -30.80 -9.03
C GLU A 561 8.36 -30.80 -8.00
N ASP A 562 8.73 -29.62 -7.51
CA ASP A 562 9.76 -29.45 -6.49
C ASP A 562 9.30 -29.96 -5.13
N LEU A 563 8.03 -29.73 -4.77
CA LEU A 563 7.44 -30.27 -3.56
C LEU A 563 7.50 -31.81 -3.55
N ASN A 564 7.24 -32.46 -4.69
CA ASN A 564 7.37 -33.91 -4.83
C ASN A 564 8.81 -34.38 -4.61
N ILE A 565 9.82 -33.62 -5.05
CA ILE A 565 11.24 -33.95 -4.80
C ILE A 565 11.53 -33.94 -3.30
N LEU A 566 11.00 -32.95 -2.58
CA LEU A 566 11.25 -32.76 -1.15
C LEU A 566 10.55 -33.81 -0.28
N LEU A 567 9.34 -34.24 -0.67
CA LEU A 567 8.52 -35.14 0.13
C LEU A 567 8.73 -36.64 -0.16
N ASN A 568 9.36 -37.01 -1.30
CA ASN A 568 9.42 -38.40 -1.75
C ASN A 568 10.19 -39.37 -0.83
N GLU A 569 11.06 -38.87 0.05
CA GLU A 569 11.81 -39.72 0.98
C GLU A 569 10.95 -40.13 2.20
N ASP A 570 9.94 -39.33 2.54
CA ASP A 570 9.11 -39.51 3.74
C ASP A 570 7.67 -39.94 3.40
N TYR A 571 7.20 -39.69 2.16
CA TYR A 571 5.84 -39.98 1.70
C TYR A 571 5.82 -40.77 0.38
N GLU A 572 4.90 -41.71 0.29
CA GLU A 572 4.38 -42.23 -0.98
C GLU A 572 3.41 -41.18 -1.55
N ILE A 573 3.74 -40.65 -2.73
CA ILE A 573 3.03 -39.52 -3.35
C ILE A 573 2.18 -40.02 -4.52
N ASN A 574 0.88 -39.78 -4.45
CA ASN A 574 -0.05 -39.98 -5.56
C ASN A 574 -0.63 -38.63 -5.99
N GLN A 575 -0.32 -38.21 -7.21
CA GLN A 575 -0.76 -36.92 -7.75
C GLN A 575 -1.84 -37.11 -8.82
N SER A 576 -2.86 -36.26 -8.77
CA SER A 576 -3.81 -36.03 -9.87
C SER A 576 -3.87 -34.55 -10.23
N GLU A 577 -4.76 -34.17 -11.15
CA GLU A 577 -4.88 -32.78 -11.63
C GLU A 577 -5.09 -31.77 -10.49
N ASN A 578 -5.92 -32.13 -9.50
CA ASN A 578 -6.34 -31.23 -8.40
C ASN A 578 -6.16 -31.84 -7.00
N LEU A 579 -5.37 -32.91 -6.85
CA LEU A 579 -5.15 -33.56 -5.56
C LEU A 579 -3.70 -34.04 -5.44
N LEU A 580 -3.08 -33.70 -4.31
CA LEU A 580 -1.85 -34.29 -3.82
C LEU A 580 -2.18 -35.22 -2.64
N ASP A 581 -2.12 -36.53 -2.87
CA ASP A 581 -2.37 -37.57 -1.85
C ASP A 581 -1.04 -38.12 -1.34
N LEU A 582 -0.77 -37.90 -0.06
CA LEU A 582 0.48 -38.20 0.61
C LEU A 582 0.25 -39.30 1.66
N LYS A 583 0.99 -40.39 1.57
CA LYS A 583 0.92 -41.49 2.55
C LYS A 583 2.27 -41.72 3.19
N LEU A 584 2.35 -41.65 4.52
CA LEU A 584 3.61 -41.75 5.25
C LEU A 584 4.26 -43.14 5.03
N ILE A 585 5.56 -43.17 4.72
CA ILE A 585 6.31 -44.42 4.58
C ILE A 585 6.68 -44.93 5.97
N ALA A 586 6.00 -45.99 6.42
CA ALA A 586 5.99 -46.47 7.82
C ALA A 586 7.29 -47.11 8.37
N THR A 587 8.48 -46.80 7.85
CA THR A 587 9.73 -47.54 8.18
C THR A 587 10.95 -46.73 8.61
N LYS A 588 10.81 -45.45 8.97
CA LYS A 588 11.86 -44.76 9.74
C LYS A 588 11.28 -44.22 11.02
N ASP A 589 11.72 -44.75 12.16
CA ASP A 589 11.45 -44.17 13.47
C ASP A 589 11.84 -42.66 13.51
N ASP A 590 12.80 -42.23 12.67
CA ASP A 590 13.20 -40.84 12.46
C ASP A 590 12.13 -39.92 11.84
N ALA A 591 11.22 -40.44 11.00
CA ALA A 591 10.19 -39.61 10.36
C ALA A 591 9.11 -39.19 11.36
N ARG A 592 8.88 -39.95 12.43
CA ARG A 592 7.94 -39.57 13.49
C ARG A 592 8.54 -38.60 14.50
N GLU A 593 9.85 -38.66 14.75
CA GLU A 593 10.55 -37.73 15.65
C GLU A 593 10.90 -36.39 14.99
N ALA A 594 11.17 -36.36 13.68
CA ALA A 594 11.46 -35.12 12.94
C ALA A 594 10.28 -34.12 12.85
N PHE A 595 9.05 -34.60 13.07
CA PHE A 595 7.81 -33.83 12.90
C PHE A 595 6.94 -33.73 14.16
N GLN A 596 7.44 -34.19 15.32
CA GLN A 596 6.77 -34.00 16.61
C GLN A 596 7.32 -32.77 17.34
N HIS A 597 6.40 -31.95 17.85
CA HIS A 597 6.67 -30.97 18.90
C HIS A 597 7.51 -31.61 20.01
N SER A 598 8.60 -30.95 20.42
CA SER A 598 9.08 -31.10 21.78
C SER A 598 8.09 -30.38 22.69
N ASP A 599 7.19 -31.11 23.33
CA ASP A 599 6.35 -30.58 24.43
C ASP A 599 7.18 -30.25 25.70
N ASP A 600 8.52 -30.24 25.61
CA ASP A 600 9.46 -30.05 26.71
C ASP A 600 10.41 -28.86 26.51
N GLU A 601 9.90 -27.69 26.12
CA GLU A 601 10.51 -26.43 26.56
C GLU A 601 9.44 -25.46 27.05
N LYS A 602 9.12 -25.57 28.34
CA LYS A 602 8.57 -24.44 29.07
C LYS A 602 9.53 -23.25 28.90
N PRO A 603 9.07 -22.06 28.54
CA PRO A 603 9.89 -20.86 28.63
C PRO A 603 10.41 -20.77 30.06
N THR A 604 11.72 -20.71 30.23
CA THR A 604 12.34 -20.44 31.52
C THR A 604 11.71 -19.19 32.12
N GLU A 605 10.99 -19.36 33.22
CA GLU A 605 10.48 -18.28 34.05
C GLU A 605 11.63 -17.36 34.46
N SER A 606 11.70 -16.17 33.85
CA SER A 606 12.31 -15.03 34.51
C SER A 606 11.33 -14.56 35.61
N LYS A 607 11.79 -14.65 36.86
CA LYS A 607 11.02 -14.39 38.08
C LYS A 607 10.44 -12.97 38.14
N ASN A 608 9.23 -12.93 38.73
CA ASN A 608 8.52 -11.82 39.38
C ASN A 608 7.62 -10.97 38.43
N ASN A 609 6.31 -10.80 38.64
CA ASN A 609 5.43 -11.09 39.78
C ASN A 609 3.98 -11.24 39.31
N LYS A 610 3.29 -12.29 39.80
CA LYS A 610 1.91 -12.34 40.34
C LYS A 610 0.84 -11.47 39.60
N THR A 611 -0.22 -12.03 39.01
CA THR A 611 -1.26 -12.82 39.70
C THR A 611 -2.20 -13.50 38.69
N ILE A 612 -2.52 -14.76 38.99
CA ILE A 612 -3.40 -15.76 38.35
C ILE A 612 -4.90 -15.37 38.58
N PHE A 613 -5.85 -15.56 37.66
CA PHE A 613 -6.75 -16.73 37.49
C PHE A 613 -7.57 -16.50 36.18
N ILE A 614 -7.47 -17.33 35.14
CA ILE A 614 -8.07 -18.66 34.90
C ILE A 614 -9.59 -18.70 35.10
N VAL A 615 -10.32 -18.82 33.98
CA VAL A 615 -11.47 -19.74 33.84
C VAL A 615 -11.40 -20.38 32.45
N TYR A 616 -11.10 -21.68 32.42
CA TYR A 616 -11.31 -22.57 31.27
C TYR A 616 -12.80 -22.84 31.08
N GLY A 617 -13.20 -23.00 29.82
CA GLY A 617 -14.55 -23.40 29.44
C GLY A 617 -14.78 -24.91 29.37
N VAL A 618 -15.95 -25.20 28.76
CA VAL A 618 -16.48 -26.49 28.28
C VAL A 618 -16.92 -27.44 29.42
N SER A 619 -18.10 -28.07 29.46
CA SER A 619 -18.94 -28.59 28.38
C SER A 619 -20.35 -28.90 28.89
N ALA A 620 -21.34 -28.78 28.02
CA ALA A 620 -22.65 -29.40 28.17
C ALA A 620 -22.55 -30.91 27.84
N LEU A 621 -23.14 -31.79 28.68
CA LEU A 621 -24.04 -32.88 28.27
C LEU A 621 -24.58 -33.69 29.48
N ILE A 622 -25.89 -33.58 29.70
CA ILE A 622 -26.92 -34.63 29.98
C ILE A 622 -26.81 -35.53 31.24
N ILE A 623 -27.98 -35.62 31.92
CA ILE A 623 -28.65 -36.75 32.62
C ILE A 623 -29.22 -36.22 33.96
N VAL A 624 -30.44 -35.66 33.98
CA VAL A 624 -31.76 -36.33 34.20
C VAL A 624 -32.17 -36.39 35.68
N LEU A 625 -33.35 -35.80 35.91
CA LEU A 625 -34.36 -36.06 36.95
C LEU A 625 -34.10 -35.67 38.41
N VAL A 626 -34.92 -34.69 38.83
CA VAL A 626 -35.94 -34.84 39.90
C VAL A 626 -35.38 -35.25 41.26
N LEU A 627 -35.44 -34.34 42.22
CA LEU A 627 -36.37 -34.38 43.34
C LEU A 627 -36.08 -33.20 44.28
N LEU A 628 -37.14 -32.41 44.50
CA LEU A 628 -37.59 -31.94 45.81
C LEU A 628 -36.53 -31.34 46.76
N GLY A 629 -36.75 -30.08 47.13
CA GLY A 629 -36.40 -29.72 48.50
C GLY A 629 -36.31 -28.24 48.81
N LEU A 630 -37.46 -27.63 49.07
CA LEU A 630 -37.66 -26.65 50.15
C LEU A 630 -37.07 -25.24 49.90
N LYS A 631 -37.93 -24.25 49.61
CA LYS A 631 -38.57 -23.40 50.64
C LYS A 631 -37.56 -22.92 51.71
N ARG A 632 -37.22 -21.63 51.70
CA ARG A 632 -37.85 -20.53 52.49
C ARG A 632 -36.85 -19.40 52.81
N LYS A 633 -37.39 -18.18 52.69
CA LYS A 633 -37.13 -16.97 53.49
C LYS A 633 -35.72 -16.37 53.30
N LYS A 634 -35.56 -15.07 53.04
CA LYS A 634 -36.34 -13.90 53.42
C LYS A 634 -36.10 -12.78 52.43
#